data_AF-A0A947R5U8-F1
#
_entry.id   AF-A0A947R5U8-F1
#
_cell.length_a   1.000
_cell.length_b   1.000
_cell.length_c   1.000
_cell.angle_alpha   90.00
_cell.angle_beta   90.00
_cell.angle_gamma   90.00
#
_symmetry.space_group_name_H-M   'P 1'
#
loop_
_entity.id
_entity.type
_entity.pdbx_description
1 polymer ?
#
loop_
_entity_poly.entity_id
_entity_poly.type
_entity_poly.pdbx_seq_one_letter_code
_entity_poly.pdbx_strand_id
1 'polypeptide(L)'
;MNEILQIIGQEEHFVSHMYEKYQGRVPVSMAYDQNCSELFPFVFEDVDGHAIGIIAIAVVTENEKERVHIYHISSFRQKIGNGSIMLVELCRQADIFNVILSLSPISMGNGKDFQISYGKLKAWYATFGFSGEGQLRREPV
;
A
#
# COMPACT_ATOMS: atom_id res chain seq x y z
N MET A 1 -35.89 13.67 1.64
CA MET A 1 -34.78 12.73 1.42
C MET A 1 -33.53 13.58 1.36
N ASN A 2 -32.81 13.71 2.47
CA ASN A 2 -31.54 14.43 2.51
C ASN A 2 -30.45 13.45 2.07
N GLU A 3 -29.93 13.62 0.86
CA GLU A 3 -28.63 13.09 0.52
C GLU A 3 -27.60 13.84 1.37
N ILE A 4 -27.11 13.16 2.40
CA ILE A 4 -25.86 13.55 3.05
C ILE A 4 -24.80 13.27 1.99
N LEU A 5 -24.32 14.32 1.31
CA LEU A 5 -23.04 14.30 0.60
C LEU A 5 -21.98 13.96 1.65
N GLN A 6 -21.67 12.68 1.76
CA GLN A 6 -20.55 12.20 2.54
C GLN A 6 -19.32 12.81 1.85
N ILE A 7 -18.66 13.76 2.52
CA ILE A 7 -17.35 14.23 2.08
C ILE A 7 -16.46 12.99 2.19
N ILE A 8 -16.12 12.41 1.05
CA ILE A 8 -15.20 11.29 0.96
C ILE A 8 -13.82 11.84 1.36
N GLY A 9 -13.15 11.17 2.32
CA GLY A 9 -11.83 11.57 2.80
C GLY A 9 -10.76 11.49 1.71
N GLN A 10 -9.63 12.18 1.90
CA GLN A 10 -8.52 12.15 0.92
C GLN A 10 -7.94 10.73 0.77
N GLU A 11 -7.96 9.97 1.85
CA GLU A 11 -7.54 8.57 1.93
C GLU A 11 -8.41 7.68 1.04
N GLU A 12 -9.72 7.88 1.07
CA GLU A 12 -10.67 7.15 0.22
C GLU A 12 -10.48 7.56 -1.25
N HIS A 13 -10.30 8.84 -1.53
CA HIS A 13 -9.97 9.31 -2.88
C HIS A 13 -8.66 8.71 -3.42
N PHE A 14 -7.63 8.61 -2.57
CA PHE A 14 -6.38 7.95 -2.91
C PHE A 14 -6.60 6.47 -3.22
N VAL A 15 -7.33 5.75 -2.37
CA VAL A 15 -7.64 4.33 -2.57
C VAL A 15 -8.39 4.14 -3.88
N SER A 16 -9.50 4.87 -4.10
CA SER A 16 -10.27 4.83 -5.35
C SER A 16 -9.40 5.12 -6.57
N HIS A 17 -8.56 6.16 -6.52
CA HIS A 17 -7.64 6.49 -7.61
C HIS A 17 -6.73 5.32 -7.98
N MET A 18 -6.14 4.66 -6.98
CA MET A 18 -5.24 3.53 -7.22
C MET A 18 -5.99 2.33 -7.83
N TYR A 19 -7.18 2.01 -7.34
CA TYR A 19 -7.99 0.91 -7.88
C TYR A 19 -8.55 1.21 -9.28
N GLU A 20 -8.83 2.46 -9.60
CA GLU A 20 -9.26 2.88 -10.94
C GLU A 20 -8.10 2.90 -11.94
N LYS A 21 -6.93 3.36 -11.51
CA LYS A 21 -5.72 3.41 -12.34
C LYS A 21 -5.27 2.01 -12.75
N TYR A 22 -5.37 1.04 -11.84
CA TYR A 22 -4.89 -0.32 -12.04
C TYR A 22 -6.08 -1.31 -12.14
N GLN A 23 -6.48 -1.64 -13.37
CA GLN A 23 -7.72 -2.38 -13.66
C GLN A 23 -7.69 -3.88 -13.29
N GLY A 24 -6.52 -4.45 -13.00
CA GLY A 24 -6.39 -5.87 -12.66
C GLY A 24 -6.68 -6.13 -11.18
N ARG A 25 -7.81 -6.78 -10.85
CA ARG A 25 -8.04 -7.34 -9.50
C ARG A 25 -7.56 -8.79 -9.46
N VAL A 26 -6.81 -9.16 -8.42
CA VAL A 26 -6.51 -10.57 -8.17
C VAL A 26 -7.69 -11.16 -7.39
N PRO A 27 -8.30 -12.27 -7.82
CA PRO A 27 -9.44 -12.90 -7.14
C PRO A 27 -8.98 -13.70 -5.91
N VAL A 28 -8.17 -13.08 -5.06
CA VAL A 28 -7.65 -13.63 -3.81
C VAL A 28 -7.77 -12.54 -2.76
N SER A 29 -8.62 -12.77 -1.75
CA SER A 29 -8.67 -11.90 -0.57
C SER A 29 -7.35 -12.04 0.20
N MET A 30 -6.68 -10.91 0.45
CA MET A 30 -5.37 -10.89 1.11
C MET A 30 -5.43 -10.49 2.58
N ALA A 31 -6.50 -9.81 2.97
CA ALA A 31 -6.70 -9.35 4.33
C ALA A 31 -8.17 -8.95 4.53
N TYR A 32 -8.52 -8.65 5.77
CA TYR A 32 -9.72 -7.92 6.11
C TYR A 32 -9.33 -6.51 6.54
N ASP A 33 -10.09 -5.51 6.12
CA ASP A 33 -9.96 -4.15 6.67
C ASP A 33 -10.49 -4.09 8.12
N GLN A 34 -10.48 -2.90 8.72
CA GLN A 34 -10.98 -2.69 10.09
C GLN A 34 -12.49 -2.97 10.24
N ASN A 35 -13.23 -3.01 9.14
CA ASN A 35 -14.66 -3.26 9.07
C ASN A 35 -14.97 -4.72 8.66
N CYS A 36 -13.97 -5.60 8.67
CA CYS A 36 -14.07 -6.99 8.21
C CYS A 36 -14.43 -7.14 6.72
N SER A 37 -14.15 -6.13 5.89
CA SER A 37 -14.31 -6.20 4.44
C SER A 37 -13.10 -6.87 3.80
N GLU A 38 -13.32 -7.76 2.85
CA GLU A 38 -12.24 -8.40 2.10
C GLU A 38 -11.44 -7.39 1.28
N LEU A 39 -10.12 -7.45 1.40
CA LEU A 39 -9.18 -6.63 0.64
C LEU A 39 -8.66 -7.41 -0.56
N PHE A 40 -9.03 -6.92 -1.74
CA PHE A 40 -8.60 -7.47 -3.02
C PHE A 40 -7.42 -6.66 -3.54
N PRO A 41 -6.23 -7.25 -3.75
CA PRO A 41 -5.13 -6.51 -4.30
C PRO A 41 -5.38 -6.13 -5.76
N PHE A 42 -4.75 -5.06 -6.21
CA PHE A 42 -4.66 -4.68 -7.61
C PHE A 42 -3.27 -5.00 -8.19
N VAL A 43 -3.22 -5.22 -9.50
CA VAL A 43 -1.98 -5.45 -10.27
C VAL A 43 -1.36 -4.11 -10.60
N PHE A 44 -0.15 -3.87 -10.09
CA PHE A 44 0.61 -2.66 -10.39
C PHE A 44 1.40 -2.84 -11.68
N GLU A 45 1.28 -1.86 -12.57
CA GLU A 45 1.99 -1.77 -13.83
C GLU A 45 3.06 -0.67 -13.79
N ASP A 46 4.20 -0.91 -14.43
CA ASP A 46 5.22 0.11 -14.63
C ASP A 46 4.80 1.16 -15.67
N VAL A 47 5.69 2.12 -15.95
CA VAL A 47 5.41 3.22 -16.89
C VAL A 47 5.14 2.76 -18.33
N ASP A 48 5.59 1.56 -18.69
CA ASP A 48 5.40 0.95 -20.01
C ASP A 48 4.17 0.03 -20.06
N GLY A 49 3.43 -0.09 -18.95
CA GLY A 49 2.24 -0.94 -18.84
C GLY A 49 2.55 -2.40 -18.52
N HIS A 50 3.79 -2.74 -18.14
CA HIS A 50 4.11 -4.11 -17.74
C HIS A 50 3.70 -4.35 -16.29
N ALA A 51 2.98 -5.45 -16.05
CA ALA A 51 2.64 -5.87 -14.70
C ALA A 51 3.90 -6.29 -13.92
N ILE A 52 4.21 -5.56 -12.84
CA ILE A 52 5.45 -5.76 -12.06
C ILE A 52 5.21 -6.29 -10.65
N GLY A 53 3.97 -6.22 -10.15
CA GLY A 53 3.62 -6.68 -8.82
C GLY A 53 2.16 -6.48 -8.45
N ILE A 54 1.85 -6.70 -7.18
CA ILE A 54 0.53 -6.51 -6.59
C ILE A 54 0.62 -5.70 -5.32
N ILE A 55 -0.42 -4.92 -5.06
CA ILE A 55 -0.56 -4.08 -3.87
C ILE A 55 -1.97 -4.25 -3.31
N ALA A 56 -2.08 -4.38 -1.98
CA ALA A 56 -3.33 -4.27 -1.26
C ALA A 56 -3.24 -3.08 -0.28
N ILE A 57 -4.19 -2.15 -0.40
CA ILE A 57 -4.32 -0.97 0.46
C ILE A 57 -5.77 -0.80 0.90
N ALA A 58 -5.95 -0.19 2.08
CA ALA A 58 -7.25 0.25 2.57
C ALA A 58 -7.11 1.47 3.47
N VAL A 59 -8.19 2.23 3.61
CA VAL A 59 -8.29 3.27 4.63
C VAL A 59 -8.45 2.60 6.00
N VAL A 60 -7.71 3.11 6.98
CA VAL A 60 -7.81 2.70 8.37
C VAL A 60 -7.91 3.92 9.25
N THR A 61 -8.80 3.87 10.24
CA THR A 61 -8.98 4.93 11.23
C THR A 61 -8.32 4.49 12.53
N GLU A 62 -7.46 5.34 13.10
CA GLU A 62 -6.87 5.13 14.41
C GLU A 62 -6.79 6.46 15.15
N ASN A 63 -7.32 6.52 16.37
CA ASN A 63 -7.38 7.74 17.17
C ASN A 63 -8.00 8.93 16.40
N GLU A 64 -9.13 8.68 15.73
CA GLU A 64 -9.86 9.68 14.91
C GLU A 64 -9.09 10.23 13.71
N LYS A 65 -7.95 9.62 13.35
CA LYS A 65 -7.18 9.98 12.16
C LYS A 65 -7.26 8.86 11.13
N GLU A 66 -7.67 9.22 9.93
CA GLU A 66 -7.62 8.35 8.77
C GLU A 66 -6.18 8.31 8.22
N ARG A 67 -5.84 7.16 7.65
CA ARG A 67 -4.60 6.94 6.90
C ARG A 67 -4.80 5.76 5.97
N VAL A 68 -3.93 5.60 4.98
CA VAL A 68 -3.93 4.42 4.12
C VAL A 68 -2.92 3.40 4.65
N HIS A 69 -3.40 2.18 4.92
CA HIS A 69 -2.56 1.07 5.31
C HIS A 69 -2.21 0.19 4.11
N ILE A 70 -0.92 -0.09 3.93
CA ILE A 70 -0.42 -1.04 2.95
C ILE A 70 -0.40 -2.41 3.62
N TYR A 71 -1.39 -3.24 3.27
CA TYR A 71 -1.53 -4.61 3.76
C TYR A 71 -0.60 -5.58 3.04
N HIS A 72 -0.36 -5.33 1.76
CA HIS A 72 0.47 -6.20 0.96
C HIS A 72 1.21 -5.42 -0.13
N ILE A 73 2.47 -5.77 -0.33
CA ILE A 73 3.25 -5.38 -1.49
C ILE A 73 4.12 -6.57 -1.90
N SER A 74 4.02 -6.98 -3.16
CA SER A 74 4.83 -8.07 -3.71
C SER A 74 5.15 -7.81 -5.16
N SER A 75 6.36 -8.20 -5.57
CA SER A 75 6.81 -8.10 -6.96
C SER A 75 6.74 -9.47 -7.62
N PHE A 76 6.32 -9.52 -8.88
CA PHE A 76 6.29 -10.76 -9.66
C PHE A 76 7.70 -11.27 -9.99
N ARG A 77 8.67 -10.35 -10.07
CA ARG A 77 10.09 -10.63 -10.24
C ARG A 77 10.89 -9.94 -9.15
N GLN A 78 11.59 -10.74 -8.36
CA GLN A 78 12.41 -10.24 -7.26
C GLN A 78 13.79 -9.78 -7.75
N LYS A 79 14.48 -8.99 -6.91
CA LYS A 79 15.90 -8.58 -7.07
C LYS A 79 16.19 -7.70 -8.30
N ILE A 80 15.17 -7.10 -8.92
CA ILE A 80 15.31 -6.16 -10.04
C ILE A 80 14.79 -4.75 -9.74
N GLY A 81 14.39 -4.47 -8.49
CA GLY A 81 13.96 -3.13 -8.07
C GLY A 81 12.46 -2.85 -8.16
N ASN A 82 11.62 -3.78 -8.63
CA ASN A 82 10.17 -3.59 -8.76
C ASN A 82 9.48 -3.14 -7.46
N GLY A 83 9.89 -3.69 -6.31
CA GLY A 83 9.37 -3.25 -5.01
C GLY A 83 9.60 -1.77 -4.74
N SER A 84 10.78 -1.25 -5.12
CA SER A 84 11.11 0.16 -4.98
C SER A 84 10.31 1.02 -5.95
N ILE A 85 10.15 0.58 -7.20
CA ILE A 85 9.35 1.30 -8.21
C ILE A 85 7.90 1.48 -7.72
N MET A 86 7.30 0.40 -7.24
CA MET A 86 5.94 0.43 -6.67
C MET A 86 5.83 1.38 -5.48
N LEU A 87 6.78 1.34 -4.54
CA LEU A 87 6.78 2.24 -3.38
C LEU A 87 7.00 3.71 -3.75
N VAL A 88 7.88 4.01 -4.71
CA VAL A 88 8.10 5.39 -5.16
C VAL A 88 6.80 5.99 -5.69
N GLU A 89 6.08 5.26 -6.53
CA GLU A 89 4.80 5.75 -7.08
C GLU A 89 3.73 5.87 -5.99
N LEU A 90 3.61 4.90 -5.08
CA LEU A 90 2.69 5.00 -3.94
C LEU A 90 2.97 6.24 -3.09
N CYS A 91 4.24 6.49 -2.77
CA CYS A 91 4.65 7.67 -1.99
C CYS A 91 4.35 8.96 -2.75
N ARG A 92 4.67 9.02 -4.04
CA ARG A 92 4.39 10.20 -4.88
C ARG A 92 2.90 10.52 -4.95
N GLN A 93 2.05 9.49 -5.08
CA GLN A 93 0.60 9.68 -5.05
C GLN A 93 0.13 10.11 -3.66
N ALA A 94 0.70 9.55 -2.59
CA ALA A 94 0.35 9.95 -1.24
C ALA A 94 0.70 11.42 -0.97
N ASP A 95 1.79 11.92 -1.52
CA ASP A 95 2.16 13.35 -1.46
C ASP A 95 1.13 14.22 -2.19
N ILE A 96 0.69 13.81 -3.39
CA ILE A 96 -0.31 14.55 -4.18
C ILE A 96 -1.67 14.64 -3.46
N PHE A 97 -2.11 13.54 -2.86
CA PHE A 97 -3.38 13.47 -2.15
C PHE A 97 -3.26 13.92 -0.68
N ASN A 98 -2.05 14.26 -0.23
CA ASN A 98 -1.76 14.62 1.16
C ASN A 98 -2.24 13.54 2.17
N VAL A 99 -1.86 12.29 1.91
CA VAL A 99 -2.27 11.10 2.66
C VAL A 99 -1.11 10.50 3.45
N ILE A 100 -1.38 10.10 4.69
CA ILE A 100 -0.44 9.34 5.52
C ILE A 100 -0.46 7.87 5.08
N LEU A 101 0.73 7.31 4.82
CA LEU A 101 0.88 5.87 4.57
C LEU A 101 1.33 5.15 5.84
N SER A 102 0.83 3.94 6.05
CA SER A 102 1.29 3.06 7.13
C SER A 102 1.45 1.62 6.67
N LEU A 103 2.31 0.85 7.34
CA LEU A 103 2.51 -0.57 7.07
C LEU A 103 3.13 -1.29 8.27
N SER A 104 3.04 -2.62 8.28
CA SER A 104 3.83 -3.48 9.18
C SER A 104 4.96 -4.13 8.38
N PRO A 105 6.24 -4.01 8.77
CA PRO A 105 7.36 -4.50 7.98
C PRO A 105 7.55 -6.01 8.23
N ILE A 106 6.60 -6.79 7.74
CA ILE A 106 6.56 -8.24 7.84
C ILE A 106 6.98 -8.82 6.48
N SER A 107 8.06 -9.60 6.46
CA SER A 107 8.45 -10.33 5.25
C SER A 107 7.58 -11.58 5.12
N MET A 108 6.84 -11.69 4.01
CA MET A 108 6.26 -12.96 3.61
C MET A 108 7.23 -13.68 2.68
N GLY A 109 7.69 -14.85 3.11
CA GLY A 109 8.56 -15.68 2.28
C GLY A 109 7.82 -16.25 1.08
N ASN A 110 8.53 -16.42 -0.03
CA ASN A 110 8.03 -17.12 -1.22
C ASN A 110 8.29 -18.64 -1.18
N GLY A 111 8.71 -19.16 -0.01
CA GLY A 111 9.08 -20.57 0.20
C GLY A 111 10.39 -21.01 -0.47
N LYS A 112 11.13 -20.13 -1.15
CA LYS A 112 12.35 -20.47 -1.91
C LYS A 112 13.56 -19.63 -1.53
N ASP A 113 13.37 -18.33 -1.32
CA ASP A 113 14.45 -17.39 -0.99
C ASP A 113 14.56 -17.18 0.53
N PHE A 114 15.77 -16.82 0.97
CA PHE A 114 15.99 -16.33 2.33
C PHE A 114 15.11 -15.10 2.58
N GLN A 115 14.32 -15.16 3.66
CA GLN A 115 13.53 -14.03 4.10
C GLN A 115 14.44 -12.88 4.51
N ILE A 116 14.12 -11.67 4.05
CA ILE A 116 14.78 -10.45 4.51
C ILE A 116 14.53 -10.30 6.01
N SER A 117 15.58 -10.04 6.78
CA SER A 117 15.41 -9.82 8.21
C SER A 117 14.59 -8.55 8.47
N TYR A 118 13.83 -8.56 9.56
CA TYR A 118 13.03 -7.41 10.00
C TYR A 118 13.82 -6.08 9.96
N GLY A 119 15.04 -6.07 10.50
CA GLY A 119 15.89 -4.87 10.52
C GLY A 119 16.28 -4.38 9.13
N LYS A 120 16.59 -5.29 8.19
CA LYS A 120 16.89 -4.91 6.80
C LYS A 120 15.65 -4.40 6.07
N LEU A 121 14.49 -5.01 6.33
CA LEU A 121 13.23 -4.59 5.74
C LEU A 121 12.81 -3.21 6.26
N LYS A 122 12.92 -2.97 7.57
CA LYS A 122 12.71 -1.65 8.19
C LYS A 122 13.65 -0.59 7.60
N ALA A 123 14.94 -0.91 7.46
CA ALA A 123 15.93 0.00 6.86
C ALA A 123 15.61 0.32 5.39
N TRP A 124 15.12 -0.65 4.62
CA TRP A 124 14.66 -0.42 3.25
C TRP A 124 13.44 0.50 3.20
N TYR A 125 12.43 0.27 4.05
CA TYR A 125 11.28 1.19 4.12
C TYR A 125 11.67 2.62 4.53
N ALA A 126 12.68 2.76 5.39
CA ALA A 126 13.19 4.08 5.80
C ALA A 126 13.73 4.91 4.62
N THR A 127 14.20 4.28 3.54
CA THR A 127 14.64 5.03 2.34
C THR A 127 13.49 5.72 1.61
N PHE A 128 12.24 5.38 1.91
CA PHE A 128 11.03 6.02 1.36
C PHE A 128 10.36 6.97 2.37
N GLY A 129 11.00 7.25 3.51
CA GLY A 129 10.47 8.14 4.55
C GLY A 129 9.59 7.46 5.60
N PHE A 130 9.50 6.13 5.61
CA PHE A 130 8.79 5.41 6.66
C PHE A 130 9.60 5.36 7.97
N SER A 131 8.94 5.55 9.10
CA SER A 131 9.55 5.49 10.44
C SER A 131 8.59 4.89 11.48
N GLY A 132 9.12 4.43 12.62
CA GLY A 132 8.35 3.77 13.69
C GLY A 132 8.99 2.46 14.16
N GLU A 133 8.42 1.82 15.20
CA GLU A 133 8.99 0.61 15.81
C GLU A 133 8.21 -0.67 15.51
N GLY A 134 6.89 -0.63 15.43
CA GLY A 134 6.05 -1.81 15.11
C GLY A 134 5.37 -1.62 13.77
N GLN A 135 4.45 -0.65 13.75
CA GLN A 135 3.86 -0.13 12.54
C GLN A 135 4.68 1.07 12.07
N LEU A 136 5.14 1.02 10.82
CA LEU A 136 5.82 2.13 10.18
C LEU A 136 4.81 3.10 9.59
N ARG A 137 5.16 4.38 9.58
CA ARG A 137 4.35 5.47 9.03
C ARG A 137 5.21 6.41 8.21
N ARG A 138 4.62 6.97 7.17
CA ARG A 138 5.19 8.01 6.33
C ARG A 138 4.17 9.13 6.20
N GLU A 139 4.58 10.33 6.57
CA GLU A 139 3.83 11.57 6.32
C GLU A 139 4.03 12.00 4.86
N PRO A 140 3.02 12.61 4.21
CA PRO A 140 3.19 13.23 2.90
C PRO A 140 4.18 14.41 2.97
N VAL A 141 4.89 14.68 1.87
CA VAL A 141 5.92 15.75 1.75
C VAL A 141 5.53 16.78 0.70
#